data_AF-A0A522C0I6-F1
#
_entry.id   AF-A0A522C0I6-F1
#
_cell.length_a   1.000
_cell.length_b   1.000
_cell.length_c   1.000
_cell.angle_alpha   90.00
_cell.angle_beta   90.00
_cell.angle_gamma   90.00
#
_symmetry.space_group_name_H-M   'P 1'
#
loop_
_entity.id
_entity.type
_entity.pdbx_description
1 polymer ?
#
loop_
_entity_poly.entity_id
_entity_poly.type
_entity_poly.pdbx_seq_one_letter_code
_entity_poly.pdbx_strand_id
1 'polypeptide(L)' 'AIYMREAGIEHVWQLEGGILQYFEDAGGRHYHGNCFVFDERRTLDDTLSAQPEGQHKLPE' A
#
# COMPACT_ATOMS: atom_id res chain seq x y z
N ALA A 1 -2.67 -2.60 14.60
CA ALA A 1 -4.02 -2.78 15.18
C ALA A 1 -4.00 -3.34 16.61
N ILE A 2 -3.17 -4.34 16.92
CA ILE A 2 -3.15 -5.05 18.21
C ILE A 2 -3.06 -4.10 19.41
N TYR A 3 -2.04 -3.25 19.47
CA TYR A 3 -1.86 -2.28 20.57
C TYR A 3 -3.10 -1.39 20.80
N MET A 4 -3.72 -0.90 19.73
CA MET A 4 -4.92 -0.06 19.83
C MET A 4 -6.14 -0.83 20.35
N ARG A 5 -6.26 -2.11 20.01
CA ARG A 5 -7.31 -3.00 20.54
C ARG A 5 -7.11 -3.24 22.04
N GLU A 6 -5.88 -3.48 22.47
CA GLU A 6 -5.51 -3.63 23.89
C GLU A 6 -5.78 -2.34 24.68
N ALA A 7 -5.62 -1.18 24.04
CA ALA A 7 -5.97 0.12 24.61
C ALA A 7 -7.48 0.42 24.64
N GLY A 8 -8.34 -0.52 24.19
CA GLY A 8 -9.80 -0.40 24.26
C GLY A 8 -10.47 0.32 23.09
N ILE A 9 -9.77 0.56 21.97
CA ILE A 9 -10.38 1.17 20.78
C ILE A 9 -11.19 0.10 20.02
N GLU A 10 -12.51 0.29 19.93
CA GLU A 10 -13.45 -0.73 19.43
C GLU A 10 -13.37 -0.97 17.92
N HIS A 11 -13.22 0.08 17.11
CA HIS A 11 -13.31 0.01 15.65
C HIS A 11 -11.94 0.21 14.99
N VAL A 12 -11.04 -0.74 15.20
CA VAL A 12 -9.69 -0.73 14.62
C VAL A 12 -9.53 -1.89 13.64
N TRP A 13 -9.12 -1.56 12.42
CA TRP A 13 -8.95 -2.51 11.33
C TRP A 13 -7.51 -2.45 10.79
N GLN A 14 -7.03 -3.56 10.25
CA GLN A 14 -5.78 -3.63 9.49
C GLN A 14 -6.06 -4.27 8.14
N LEU A 15 -5.35 -3.85 7.10
CA LEU A 15 -5.36 -4.55 5.83
C LEU A 15 -4.62 -5.88 6.00
N GLU A 16 -5.32 -6.98 5.73
CA GLU A 16 -4.70 -8.29 5.69
C GLU A 16 -3.72 -8.36 4.51
N GLY A 17 -2.50 -8.85 4.73
CA GLY A 17 -1.44 -8.83 3.71
C GLY A 17 -0.88 -7.44 3.35
N GLY A 18 -1.43 -6.36 3.93
CA GLY A 18 -0.97 -5.00 3.71
C GLY A 18 -1.23 -4.47 2.29
N ILE A 19 -0.45 -3.47 1.89
CA ILE A 19 -0.67 -2.71 0.65
C ILE A 19 -0.37 -3.51 -0.64
N LEU A 20 0.57 -4.45 -0.61
CA LEU A 20 0.89 -5.25 -1.80
C LEU A 20 -0.23 -6.25 -2.10
N GLN A 21 -0.76 -6.92 -1.07
CA GLN A 21 -1.93 -7.78 -1.23
C GLN A 21 -3.15 -6.98 -1.70
N TYR A 22 -3.31 -5.74 -1.23
CA TYR A 22 -4.36 -4.84 -1.72
C TYR A 22 -4.29 -4.60 -3.24
N PHE A 23 -3.08 -4.46 -3.80
CA PHE A 23 -2.92 -4.32 -5.24
C PHE A 23 -3.31 -5.58 -6.00
N GLU A 24 -2.96 -6.76 -5.48
CA GLU A 24 -3.35 -8.05 -6.05
C GLU A 24 -4.88 -8.25 -6.04
N ASP A 25 -5.53 -7.94 -4.92
CA ASP A 25 -6.94 -8.26 -4.71
C ASP A 25 -7.89 -7.19 -5.27
N ALA A 26 -7.48 -5.91 -5.20
CA ALA A 26 -8.34 -4.77 -5.51
C ALA A 26 -7.83 -3.89 -6.67
N GLY A 27 -6.68 -4.22 -7.27
CA GLY A 27 -6.13 -3.54 -8.44
C GLY A 27 -5.78 -2.07 -8.21
N GLY A 28 -5.39 -1.70 -6.99
CA GLY A 28 -4.96 -0.34 -6.66
C GLY A 28 -6.07 0.72 -6.60
N ARG A 29 -7.34 0.32 -6.57
CA ARG A 29 -8.47 1.26 -6.48
C ARG A 29 -8.26 2.26 -5.33
N HIS A 30 -8.50 3.55 -5.56
CA HIS A 30 -8.32 4.60 -4.55
C HIS A 30 -6.90 4.76 -3.98
N TYR A 31 -5.90 4.08 -4.54
CA TYR A 31 -4.50 4.32 -4.25
C TYR A 31 -3.92 5.32 -5.26
N HIS A 32 -3.15 6.30 -4.77
CA HIS A 32 -2.55 7.33 -5.60
C HIS A 32 -1.05 7.39 -5.36
N GLY A 33 -0.29 7.33 -6.45
CA GLY A 33 1.17 7.32 -6.45
C GLY A 33 1.78 5.94 -6.43
N ASN A 34 3.00 5.84 -5.90
CA ASN A 34 3.78 4.61 -5.88
C ASN A 34 3.98 4.12 -4.44
N CYS A 35 3.97 2.79 -4.27
CA CYS A 35 4.23 2.14 -2.99
C CYS A 35 5.72 2.00 -2.75
N PHE A 36 6.22 2.66 -1.70
CA PHE A 36 7.61 2.50 -1.28
C PHE A 36 7.89 1.07 -0.82
N VAL A 37 9.04 0.53 -1.22
CA VAL A 37 9.56 -0.78 -0.79
C VAL A 37 10.99 -0.65 -0.30
N PHE A 38 11.34 -1.43 0.72
CA PHE A 38 12.64 -1.36 1.39
C PHE A 38 13.69 -2.23 0.70
N ASP A 39 13.85 -2.03 -0.59
CA ASP A 39 14.88 -2.67 -1.41
C ASP A 39 15.30 -1.76 -2.58
N GLU A 40 16.12 -2.29 -3.49
CA GLU A 40 16.68 -1.54 -4.62
C GLU A 40 15.63 -1.00 -5.59
N ARG A 41 14.42 -1.57 -5.63
CA ARG A 41 13.33 -1.10 -6.50
C ARG A 41 12.81 0.27 -6.08
N ARG A 42 13.00 0.63 -4.80
CA ARG A 42 12.53 1.87 -4.14
C ARG A 42 11.01 2.03 -4.10
N THR A 43 10.33 1.94 -5.25
CA THR A 43 8.88 2.10 -5.37
C THR A 43 8.27 1.13 -6.38
N LEU A 44 7.02 0.71 -6.14
CA LEU A 44 6.20 -0.10 -7.04
C LEU A 44 4.93 0.66 -7.43
N ASP A 45 4.39 0.39 -8.62
CA ASP A 45 3.00 0.75 -8.96
C ASP A 45 2.00 -0.31 -8.44
N ASP A 46 0.72 -0.10 -8.74
CA ASP A 46 -0.37 -1.02 -8.41
C ASP A 46 -0.37 -2.32 -9.24
N THR A 47 0.54 -2.46 -10.20
CA THR A 47 0.82 -3.72 -10.90
C THR A 47 2.01 -4.47 -10.31
N LEU A 48 2.53 -3.99 -9.17
CA LEU A 48 3.75 -4.48 -8.51
C LEU A 48 5.01 -4.33 -9.36
N SER A 49 5.00 -3.43 -10.35
CA SER A 49 6.14 -3.13 -11.22
C SER A 49 6.98 -2.00 -10.65
N ALA A 50 8.30 -2.15 -10.67
CA ALA A 50 9.23 -1.12 -10.18
C ALA A 50 9.10 0.17 -10.99
N GLN A 51 9.04 1.31 -10.29
CA GLN A 51 8.94 2.64 -10.90
C GLN A 51 10.23 3.44 -10.73
N PRO A 52 10.69 4.17 -11.75
CA PRO A 52 11.83 5.07 -11.64
C PRO A 52 11.62 6.16 -10.57
N GLU A 53 12.69 6.58 -9.90
CA GLU A 53 12.64 7.69 -8.96
C GLU A 53 12.09 8.97 -9.64
N GLY A 54 11.09 9.61 -9.03
CA GLY A 54 10.48 10.84 -9.55
C GLY A 54 9.31 10.66 -10.53
N GLN A 55 8.97 9.41 -10.90
CA GLN A 55 7.82 9.14 -11.76
C GLN A 55 6.58 8.80 -10.92
N HIS A 56 5.65 9.74 -10.80
CA HIS A 56 4.36 9.52 -10.12
C HIS A 56 3.32 9.06 -11.14
N LYS A 57 2.58 7.98 -10.85
CA LYS A 57 1.37 7.65 -11.61
C LYS A 57 0.40 8.84 -11.49
N LEU A 58 0.10 9.50 -12.62
CA LEU A 58 -0.91 10.55 -12.67
C LEU A 58 -2.27 9.92 -12.32
N PRO A 59 -3.09 10.56 -11.48
CA PRO A 59 -4.46 10.08 -11.26
C PRO A 59 -5.24 10.15 -12.59
N GLU A 60 -6.01 9.10 -12.90
CA GLU A 60 -6.99 9.08 -13.99
C GLU A 60 -8.23 9.94 -13.66
#